data_AF-A0AAP0S7B9-F1
#
_entry.id   AF-A0AAP0S7B9-F1
#
_cell.length_a   1.000
_cell.length_b   1.000
_cell.length_c   1.000
_cell.angle_alpha   90.00
_cell.angle_beta   90.00
_cell.angle_gamma   90.00
#
_symmetry.space_group_name_H-M   'P 1'
#
loop_
_entity.id
_entity.type
_entity.pdbx_description
1 polymer ?
#
loop_
_entity_poly.entity_id
_entity_poly.type
_entity_poly.pdbx_seq_one_letter_code
_entity_poly.pdbx_strand_id
1 'polypeptide(L)'
;MHSLIQMETAELEEALKVLNSSLCQIKWRLKSSSKHRLEIDILALCTGMRPVVMVDYGGKMPELQERLCSLLKLCQKESSIFERLRVMVIEDMIYLIHVRVLAEHVRSSLNSESELLFVDLEQDPPKIVTQAGQNSVVMQLISIQKLFSLVFPVDGMNNDLLPCHRTDYMDNAESSIGELNTFQSSEFIDLSSCMQDTLVTVPTLNGWLLGYPVVYLFSKEHIADAIYNLSTKSLHLFKIQVCRNGASNKGSRQEELMSFSVPYDLSMGGSNEPWAEAFLAHMQAKWERCKQAWRSLQMEVSGCYPQAIVL
;
A
#
# COMPACT_ATOMS: atom_id res chain seq x y z
N MET A 1 -10.96 19.36 -10.78
CA MET A 1 -10.43 18.50 -11.86
C MET A 1 -8.90 18.64 -11.85
N HIS A 2 -8.22 17.97 -10.91
CA HIS A 2 -6.79 18.15 -10.69
C HIS A 2 -5.99 17.08 -11.44
N SER A 3 -5.11 17.54 -12.32
CA SER A 3 -4.13 16.73 -13.05
C SER A 3 -3.30 15.88 -12.08
N LEU A 4 -3.39 14.55 -12.24
CA LEU A 4 -2.49 13.56 -11.66
C LEU A 4 -1.51 13.14 -12.76
N ILE A 5 -0.26 13.05 -12.34
CA ILE A 5 0.99 12.85 -13.08
C ILE A 5 0.83 11.95 -14.31
N GLN A 6 0.93 12.55 -15.50
CA GLN A 6 1.15 11.82 -16.73
C GLN A 6 2.66 11.65 -16.89
N MET A 7 3.19 10.53 -16.39
CA MET A 7 4.64 10.28 -16.41
C MET A 7 5.07 9.75 -17.79
N GLU A 8 6.00 10.41 -18.44
CA GLU A 8 6.49 10.00 -19.76
C GLU A 8 7.49 8.82 -19.67
N THR A 9 7.68 8.09 -20.77
CA THR A 9 8.66 6.98 -20.83
C THR A 9 10.08 7.45 -20.51
N ALA A 10 10.44 8.68 -20.91
CA ALA A 10 11.75 9.25 -20.60
C ALA A 10 11.94 9.51 -19.10
N GLU A 11 10.90 10.03 -18.41
CA GLU A 11 10.91 10.24 -16.96
C GLU A 11 10.99 8.90 -16.21
N LEU A 12 10.40 7.84 -16.75
CA LEU A 12 10.51 6.48 -16.20
C LEU A 12 11.95 5.96 -16.24
N GLU A 13 12.63 6.12 -17.37
CA GLU A 13 14.03 5.74 -17.54
C GLU A 13 14.95 6.58 -16.65
N GLU A 14 14.66 7.88 -16.52
CA GLU A 14 15.36 8.77 -15.61
C GLU A 14 15.18 8.36 -14.14
N ALA A 15 13.95 8.08 -13.71
CA ALA A 15 13.67 7.60 -12.35
C ALA A 15 14.44 6.31 -12.05
N LEU A 16 14.45 5.35 -12.98
CA LEU A 16 15.23 4.12 -12.81
C LEU A 16 16.74 4.39 -12.76
N LYS A 17 17.24 5.34 -13.54
CA LYS A 17 18.66 5.74 -13.52
C LYS A 17 19.05 6.35 -12.18
N VAL A 18 18.22 7.27 -11.65
CA VAL A 18 18.41 7.90 -10.33
C VAL A 18 18.35 6.87 -9.22
N LEU A 19 17.36 5.97 -9.26
CA LEU A 19 17.22 4.87 -8.29
C LEU A 19 18.46 3.98 -8.29
N ASN A 20 18.95 3.58 -9.46
CA ASN A 20 20.13 2.74 -9.61
C ASN A 20 21.42 3.44 -9.15
N SER A 21 21.59 4.72 -9.48
CA SER A 21 22.68 5.57 -8.98
C SER A 21 22.67 5.61 -7.45
N SER A 22 21.51 5.90 -6.87
CA SER A 22 21.34 6.03 -5.42
C SER A 22 21.59 4.71 -4.69
N LEU A 23 21.11 3.59 -5.22
CA LEU A 23 21.39 2.23 -4.69
C LEU A 23 22.90 1.94 -4.66
N CYS A 24 23.64 2.31 -5.70
CA CYS A 24 25.09 2.16 -5.76
C CYS A 24 25.80 3.04 -4.72
N GLN A 25 25.34 4.28 -4.52
CA GLN A 25 25.91 5.22 -3.55
C GLN A 25 25.76 4.73 -2.10
N ILE A 26 24.58 4.23 -1.72
CA ILE A 26 24.36 3.69 -0.36
C ILE A 26 24.95 2.29 -0.16
N LYS A 27 25.50 1.68 -1.22
CA LYS A 27 26.12 0.33 -1.20
C LYS A 27 25.17 -0.76 -0.68
N TRP A 28 23.87 -0.62 -0.94
CA TRP A 28 22.88 -1.60 -0.50
C TRP A 28 22.94 -2.85 -1.39
N ARG A 29 23.43 -3.95 -0.82
CA ARG A 29 23.56 -5.25 -1.52
C ARG A 29 22.23 -5.99 -1.55
N LEU A 30 21.43 -5.73 -2.58
CA LEU A 30 20.19 -6.47 -2.87
C LEU A 30 20.47 -7.66 -3.81
N LYS A 31 19.78 -8.79 -3.58
CA LYS A 31 19.71 -9.87 -4.57
C LYS A 31 19.03 -9.34 -5.85
N SER A 32 19.37 -9.89 -7.01
CA SER A 32 18.81 -9.42 -8.30
C SER A 32 17.28 -9.43 -8.32
N SER A 33 16.64 -10.44 -7.72
CA SER A 33 15.18 -10.50 -7.60
C SER A 33 14.61 -9.38 -6.73
N SER A 34 15.20 -9.12 -5.56
CA SER A 34 14.76 -8.06 -4.65
C SER A 34 15.01 -6.67 -5.22
N LYS A 35 16.13 -6.47 -5.94
CA LYS A 35 16.39 -5.23 -6.65
C LYS A 35 15.34 -4.97 -7.73
N HIS A 36 15.03 -6.00 -8.52
CA HIS A 36 14.00 -5.90 -9.55
C HIS A 36 12.62 -5.63 -8.94
N ARG A 37 12.29 -6.26 -7.81
CA ARG A 37 11.05 -5.99 -7.07
C ARG A 37 10.98 -4.54 -6.59
N LEU A 38 12.06 -4.01 -6.03
CA LEU A 38 12.15 -2.60 -5.62
C LEU A 38 11.93 -1.64 -6.79
N GLU A 39 12.49 -1.95 -7.96
CA GLU A 39 12.22 -1.16 -9.18
C GLU A 39 10.73 -1.19 -9.54
N ILE A 40 10.07 -2.36 -9.53
CA ILE A 40 8.62 -2.47 -9.81
C ILE A 40 7.83 -1.61 -8.81
N ASP A 41 8.13 -1.78 -7.52
CA ASP A 41 7.41 -1.14 -6.42
C ASP A 41 7.53 0.38 -6.47
N ILE A 42 8.74 0.91 -6.66
CA ILE A 42 8.98 2.35 -6.81
C ILE A 42 8.24 2.90 -8.03
N LEU A 43 8.31 2.22 -9.17
CA LEU A 43 7.61 2.67 -10.37
C LEU A 43 6.09 2.64 -10.18
N ALA A 44 5.57 1.62 -9.52
CA ALA A 44 4.14 1.50 -9.22
C ALA A 44 3.65 2.64 -8.31
N LEU A 45 4.47 3.07 -7.36
CA LEU A 45 4.20 4.24 -6.50
C LEU A 45 4.27 5.55 -7.30
N CYS A 46 5.35 5.79 -8.05
CA CYS A 46 5.55 7.03 -8.81
C CYS A 46 4.48 7.23 -9.91
N THR A 47 4.01 6.14 -10.52
CA THR A 47 2.94 6.17 -11.54
C THR A 47 1.53 6.19 -10.96
N GLY A 48 1.39 6.08 -9.62
CA GLY A 48 0.09 6.03 -8.95
C GLY A 48 -0.70 4.73 -9.13
N MET A 49 -0.09 3.68 -9.70
CA MET A 49 -0.70 2.35 -9.78
C MET A 49 -0.89 1.74 -8.38
N ARG A 50 0.01 2.03 -7.44
CA ARG A 50 -0.08 1.62 -6.04
C ARG A 50 -0.02 2.87 -5.13
N PRO A 51 -0.88 2.98 -4.10
CA PRO A 51 -0.71 3.99 -3.05
C PRO A 51 0.41 3.61 -2.08
N VAL A 52 0.53 2.30 -1.80
CA VAL A 52 1.40 1.70 -0.78
C VAL A 52 1.92 0.36 -1.27
N VAL A 53 3.16 0.05 -0.91
CA VAL A 53 3.78 -1.27 -1.04
C VAL A 53 4.46 -1.63 0.29
N MET A 54 4.29 -2.87 0.73
CA MET A 54 5.01 -3.41 1.87
C MET A 54 6.38 -3.90 1.39
N VAL A 55 7.44 -3.63 2.15
CA VAL A 55 8.80 -4.03 1.81
C VAL A 55 9.25 -5.15 2.75
N ASP A 56 9.12 -6.38 2.29
CA ASP A 56 9.51 -7.61 3.00
C ASP A 56 10.86 -8.18 2.54
N TYR A 57 11.61 -7.39 1.75
CA TYR A 57 12.90 -7.78 1.18
C TYR A 57 14.02 -6.80 1.55
N GLY A 58 15.26 -7.26 1.40
CA GLY A 58 16.45 -6.40 1.44
C GLY A 58 17.06 -6.14 2.81
N GLY A 59 16.51 -6.70 3.89
CA GLY A 59 17.08 -6.61 5.22
C GLY A 59 16.13 -7.02 6.34
N LYS A 60 16.49 -6.65 7.57
CA LYS A 60 15.64 -6.70 8.76
C LYS A 60 15.53 -5.28 9.33
N MET A 61 14.55 -5.05 10.18
CA MET A 61 14.47 -3.82 10.96
C MET A 61 15.51 -3.84 12.10
N PRO A 62 16.12 -2.69 12.46
CA PRO A 62 15.88 -1.34 11.93
C PRO A 62 16.72 -0.97 10.69
N GLU A 63 17.69 -1.79 10.28
CA GLU A 63 18.63 -1.42 9.19
C GLU A 63 17.93 -1.25 7.84
N LEU A 64 16.84 -1.98 7.61
CA LEU A 64 16.01 -1.85 6.42
C LEU A 64 15.40 -0.44 6.31
N GLN A 65 14.88 0.09 7.42
CA GLN A 65 14.35 1.45 7.49
C GLN A 65 15.43 2.48 7.18
N GLU A 66 16.60 2.38 7.81
CA GLU A 66 17.71 3.31 7.58
C GLU A 66 18.16 3.33 6.11
N ARG A 67 18.22 2.15 5.47
CA ARG A 67 18.57 2.01 4.06
C ARG A 67 17.52 2.59 3.14
N LEU A 68 16.24 2.34 3.39
CA LEU A 68 15.14 2.90 2.59
C LEU A 68 15.09 4.42 2.73
N CYS A 69 15.22 4.95 3.95
CA CYS A 69 15.28 6.39 4.19
C CYS A 69 16.49 7.02 3.49
N SER A 70 17.67 6.40 3.56
CA SER A 70 18.87 6.88 2.89
C SER A 70 18.73 6.85 1.36
N LEU A 71 18.10 5.79 0.82
CA LEU A 71 17.80 5.66 -0.59
C LEU A 71 16.87 6.79 -1.08
N LEU A 72 15.72 6.97 -0.41
CA LEU A 72 14.76 8.00 -0.78
C LEU A 72 15.36 9.41 -0.70
N LYS A 73 16.16 9.69 0.34
CA LYS A 73 16.87 10.96 0.49
C LYS A 73 17.78 11.29 -0.68
N LEU A 74 18.50 10.30 -1.23
CA LEU A 74 19.33 10.51 -2.41
C LEU A 74 18.48 10.70 -3.66
N CYS A 75 17.49 9.84 -3.86
CA CYS A 75 16.60 9.93 -5.02
C CYS A 75 15.87 11.29 -5.09
N GLN A 76 15.39 11.80 -3.95
CA GLN A 76 14.69 13.09 -3.86
C GLN A 76 15.59 14.29 -4.12
N LYS A 77 16.90 14.19 -3.81
CA LYS A 77 17.87 15.23 -4.16
C LYS A 77 18.16 15.27 -5.65
N GLU A 78 18.11 14.12 -6.32
CA GLU A 78 18.43 14.00 -7.74
C GLU A 78 17.21 14.23 -8.65
N SER A 79 15.98 13.91 -8.21
CA SER A 79 14.77 14.04 -9.03
C SER A 79 13.50 14.30 -8.21
N SER A 80 12.66 15.21 -8.71
CA SER A 80 11.35 15.55 -8.12
C SER A 80 10.32 14.41 -8.22
N ILE A 81 10.55 13.41 -9.07
CA ILE A 81 9.67 12.23 -9.20
C ILE A 81 9.49 11.53 -7.84
N PHE A 82 10.52 11.55 -7.00
CA PHE A 82 10.53 10.90 -5.69
C PHE A 82 10.04 11.79 -4.54
N GLU A 83 9.73 13.07 -4.81
CA GLU A 83 9.43 14.09 -3.81
C GLU A 83 8.28 13.68 -2.88
N ARG A 84 7.31 12.92 -3.41
CA ARG A 84 6.11 12.48 -2.67
C ARG A 84 6.21 11.09 -2.07
N LEU A 85 7.36 10.41 -2.22
CA LEU A 85 7.57 9.11 -1.61
C LEU A 85 8.04 9.24 -0.16
N ARG A 86 7.52 8.39 0.72
CA ARG A 86 7.93 8.32 2.14
C ARG A 86 8.08 6.87 2.58
N VAL A 87 8.93 6.65 3.58
CA VAL A 87 8.95 5.40 4.35
C VAL A 87 7.93 5.52 5.48
N MET A 88 7.08 4.52 5.63
CA MET A 88 6.11 4.44 6.72
C MET A 88 6.31 3.14 7.48
N VAL A 89 6.25 3.17 8.81
CA VAL A 89 6.33 1.99 9.68
C VAL A 89 5.07 1.89 10.52
N ILE A 90 4.55 0.67 10.66
CA ILE A 90 3.43 0.33 11.51
C ILE A 90 3.77 -0.99 12.20
N GLU A 91 3.93 -0.94 13.52
CA GLU A 91 4.46 -2.06 14.31
C GLU A 91 5.82 -2.51 13.72
N ASP A 92 5.99 -3.79 13.41
CA ASP A 92 7.22 -4.33 12.83
C ASP A 92 7.23 -4.33 11.28
N MET A 93 6.21 -3.72 10.65
CA MET A 93 6.05 -3.69 9.19
C MET A 93 6.51 -2.37 8.60
N ILE A 94 7.17 -2.44 7.45
CA ILE A 94 7.69 -1.28 6.73
C ILE A 94 7.08 -1.17 5.34
N TYR A 95 6.73 0.07 4.98
CA TYR A 95 6.03 0.40 3.76
C TYR A 95 6.72 1.55 3.04
N LEU A 96 6.65 1.52 1.71
CA LEU A 96 6.88 2.70 0.89
C LEU A 96 5.52 3.22 0.41
N ILE A 97 5.31 4.52 0.57
CA ILE A 97 4.03 5.17 0.23
C ILE A 97 4.25 6.30 -0.75
N HIS A 98 3.24 6.57 -1.57
CA HIS A 98 3.11 7.83 -2.27
C HIS A 98 2.04 8.67 -1.57
N VAL A 99 2.45 9.74 -0.86
CA VAL A 99 1.60 10.50 0.07
C VAL A 99 0.26 10.94 -0.55
N ARG A 100 0.28 11.55 -1.75
CA ARG A 100 -0.95 12.00 -2.43
C ARG A 100 -1.89 10.85 -2.82
N VAL A 101 -1.34 9.77 -3.39
CA VAL A 101 -2.13 8.62 -3.87
C VAL A 101 -2.70 7.86 -2.67
N LEU A 102 -1.96 7.78 -1.56
CA LEU A 102 -2.48 7.25 -0.30
C LEU A 102 -3.62 8.12 0.26
N ALA A 103 -3.49 9.44 0.28
CA ALA A 103 -4.56 10.34 0.71
C ALA A 103 -5.86 10.15 -0.12
N GLU A 104 -5.72 10.01 -1.44
CA GLU A 104 -6.83 9.70 -2.34
C GLU A 104 -7.45 8.32 -2.06
N HIS A 105 -6.62 7.31 -1.78
CA HIS A 105 -7.08 5.96 -1.40
C HIS A 105 -7.88 5.98 -0.09
N VAL A 106 -7.36 6.66 0.93
CA VAL A 106 -8.04 6.80 2.24
C VAL A 106 -9.39 7.49 2.09
N ARG A 107 -9.44 8.59 1.31
CA ARG A 107 -10.70 9.29 1.02
C ARG A 107 -11.71 8.41 0.27
N SER A 108 -11.27 7.73 -0.79
CA SER A 108 -12.10 6.81 -1.57
C SER A 108 -12.69 5.69 -0.70
N SER A 109 -11.88 5.16 0.21
CA SER A 109 -12.29 4.13 1.16
C SER A 109 -13.35 4.63 2.15
N LEU A 110 -13.18 5.83 2.72
CA LEU A 110 -14.12 6.42 3.68
C LEU A 110 -15.46 6.82 3.03
N ASN A 111 -15.42 7.28 1.78
CA ASN A 111 -16.61 7.64 1.02
C ASN A 111 -17.36 6.44 0.43
N SER A 112 -16.87 5.22 0.66
CA SER A 112 -17.39 3.98 0.04
C SER A 112 -17.40 4.04 -1.50
N GLU A 113 -16.48 4.81 -2.10
CA GLU A 113 -16.25 4.83 -3.56
C GLU A 113 -15.55 3.54 -4.01
N SER A 114 -14.80 2.90 -3.12
CA SER A 114 -14.18 1.59 -3.32
C SER A 114 -14.93 0.52 -2.52
N GLU A 115 -15.48 -0.50 -3.20
CA GLU A 115 -16.14 -1.63 -2.55
C GLU A 115 -15.09 -2.58 -1.96
N LEU A 116 -15.03 -2.67 -0.62
CA LEU A 116 -14.18 -3.63 0.11
C LEU A 116 -15.02 -4.83 0.52
N LEU A 117 -14.57 -6.02 0.14
CA LEU A 117 -15.16 -7.28 0.55
C LEU A 117 -14.49 -7.75 1.85
N PHE A 118 -15.25 -7.77 2.93
CA PHE A 118 -14.77 -8.28 4.21
C PHE A 118 -15.04 -9.77 4.33
N VAL A 119 -14.02 -10.55 4.65
CA VAL A 119 -14.11 -12.00 4.85
C VAL A 119 -13.75 -12.34 6.30
N ASP A 120 -14.73 -12.83 7.04
CA ASP A 120 -14.57 -13.32 8.40
C ASP A 120 -13.85 -14.67 8.41
N LEU A 121 -12.73 -14.73 9.10
CA LEU A 121 -11.90 -15.92 9.29
C LEU A 121 -12.03 -16.54 10.68
N GLU A 122 -12.82 -15.97 11.59
CA GLU A 122 -13.02 -16.54 12.93
C GLU A 122 -13.89 -17.81 12.90
N GLN A 123 -14.69 -17.98 11.84
CA GLN A 123 -15.61 -19.09 11.67
C GLN A 123 -15.18 -20.02 10.52
N ASP A 124 -15.46 -21.32 10.68
CA ASP A 124 -15.36 -22.31 9.59
C ASP A 124 -16.78 -22.75 9.18
N PRO A 125 -17.18 -22.62 7.91
CA PRO A 125 -16.44 -22.02 6.79
C PRO A 125 -16.30 -20.49 6.92
N PRO A 126 -15.22 -19.90 6.36
CA PRO A 126 -15.09 -18.44 6.20
C PRO A 126 -16.31 -17.84 5.49
N LYS A 127 -16.70 -16.62 5.86
CA LYS A 127 -17.90 -15.97 5.32
C LYS A 127 -17.65 -14.53 4.93
N ILE A 128 -18.33 -14.08 3.88
CA ILE A 128 -18.39 -12.66 3.52
C ILE A 128 -19.29 -11.92 4.51
N VAL A 129 -18.77 -10.83 5.08
CA VAL A 129 -19.51 -9.95 6.00
C VAL A 129 -20.29 -8.92 5.17
N THR A 130 -21.60 -9.09 5.08
CA THR A 130 -22.49 -8.18 4.33
C THR A 130 -23.04 -7.02 5.16
N GLN A 131 -22.95 -7.10 6.49
CA GLN A 131 -23.42 -6.07 7.42
C GLN A 131 -22.25 -5.46 8.20
N ALA A 132 -21.51 -4.56 7.54
CA ALA A 132 -20.36 -3.85 8.12
C ALA A 132 -20.68 -3.13 9.45
N GLY A 133 -21.94 -2.76 9.70
CA GLY A 133 -22.37 -2.02 10.90
C GLY A 133 -22.43 -2.84 12.19
N GLN A 134 -22.30 -4.17 12.17
CA GLN A 134 -22.35 -5.01 13.38
C GLN A 134 -21.00 -5.58 13.83
N ASN A 135 -19.96 -5.52 12.98
CA ASN A 135 -18.66 -6.09 13.32
C ASN A 135 -17.76 -5.03 14.00
N SER A 136 -17.31 -5.33 15.22
CA SER A 136 -16.48 -4.42 16.03
C SER A 136 -15.12 -4.12 15.36
N VAL A 137 -14.52 -5.09 14.67
CA VAL A 137 -13.25 -4.93 13.95
C VAL A 137 -13.41 -3.97 12.77
N VAL A 138 -14.51 -4.06 12.02
CA VAL A 138 -14.80 -3.13 10.91
C VAL A 138 -14.99 -1.70 11.42
N MET A 139 -15.71 -1.52 12.52
CA MET A 139 -15.90 -0.21 13.13
C MET A 139 -14.57 0.41 13.59
N GLN A 140 -13.66 -0.39 14.15
CA GLN A 140 -12.33 0.07 14.53
C GLN A 140 -11.44 0.35 13.30
N LEU A 141 -11.54 -0.45 12.23
CA LEU A 141 -10.86 -0.17 10.98
C LEU A 141 -11.29 1.18 10.40
N ILE A 142 -12.59 1.53 10.45
CA ILE A 142 -13.08 2.85 10.04
C ILE A 142 -12.45 3.97 10.90
N SER A 143 -12.26 3.74 12.20
CA SER A 143 -11.56 4.70 13.07
C SER A 143 -10.10 4.89 12.67
N ILE A 144 -9.40 3.81 12.31
CA ILE A 144 -8.03 3.88 11.77
C ILE A 144 -8.03 4.64 10.43
N GLN A 145 -8.98 4.36 9.53
CA GLN A 145 -9.11 5.08 8.25
C GLN A 145 -9.28 6.59 8.47
N LYS A 146 -10.08 7.01 9.46
CA LYS A 146 -10.23 8.42 9.84
C LYS A 146 -8.93 9.01 10.37
N LEU A 147 -8.17 8.27 11.19
CA LEU A 147 -6.84 8.69 11.64
C LEU A 147 -5.90 8.91 10.45
N PHE A 148 -5.86 7.98 9.50
CA PHE A 148 -5.09 8.14 8.26
C PHE A 148 -5.53 9.37 7.47
N SER A 149 -6.82 9.71 7.46
CA SER A 149 -7.32 10.92 6.79
C SER A 149 -6.84 12.21 7.45
N LEU A 150 -6.54 12.19 8.76
CA LEU A 150 -5.96 13.32 9.48
C LEU A 150 -4.45 13.46 9.18
N VAL A 151 -3.74 12.33 9.08
CA VAL A 151 -2.30 12.30 8.77
C VAL A 151 -2.04 12.66 7.30
N PHE A 152 -2.93 12.25 6.40
CA PHE A 152 -2.80 12.42 4.95
C PHE A 152 -3.98 13.24 4.38
N PRO A 153 -4.04 14.57 4.64
CA PRO A 153 -5.13 15.41 4.15
C PRO A 153 -5.06 15.62 2.63
N VAL A 154 -6.22 15.57 1.96
CA VAL A 154 -6.32 15.72 0.49
C VAL A 154 -6.20 17.19 0.05
N ASP A 155 -6.66 18.15 0.86
CA ASP A 155 -6.81 19.57 0.49
C ASP A 155 -5.67 20.51 0.95
N GLY A 156 -4.54 19.97 1.40
CA GLY A 156 -3.42 20.75 1.94
C GLY A 156 -2.24 21.02 0.98
N MET A 157 -2.38 20.73 -0.32
CA MET A 157 -1.25 20.68 -1.27
C MET A 157 -1.33 21.74 -2.39
N ASN A 158 -1.88 22.92 -2.09
CA ASN A 158 -1.60 24.15 -2.84
C ASN A 158 -0.62 25.01 -2.01
N ASN A 159 0.44 25.47 -2.66
CA ASN A 159 1.57 26.21 -2.09
C ASN A 159 1.18 27.47 -1.29
N ASP A 160 2.15 27.89 -0.46
CA ASP A 160 2.46 29.24 0.00
C ASP A 160 2.16 29.63 1.47
N LEU A 161 3.27 29.80 2.20
CA LEU A 161 3.50 30.71 3.34
C LEU A 161 2.77 30.43 4.66
N LEU A 162 3.51 29.82 5.61
CA LEU A 162 3.40 30.24 7.01
C LEU A 162 4.80 30.65 7.53
N PRO A 163 4.96 31.90 8.02
CA PRO A 163 6.25 32.39 8.45
C PRO A 163 6.70 31.72 9.74
N CYS A 164 8.01 31.47 9.84
CA CYS A 164 8.72 31.41 11.11
C CYS A 164 8.31 32.59 11.98
N HIS A 165 7.59 32.36 13.08
CA HIS A 165 7.68 33.24 14.24
C HIS A 165 7.76 32.43 15.53
N ARG A 166 8.99 32.33 16.01
CA ARG A 166 9.35 32.24 17.42
C ARG A 166 8.72 33.42 18.15
N THR A 167 7.87 33.19 19.15
CA THR A 167 7.97 33.83 20.48
C THR A 167 7.04 33.15 21.49
N ASP A 168 7.57 32.99 22.70
CA ASP A 168 7.00 32.34 23.89
C ASP A 168 5.68 32.95 24.38
N TYR A 169 4.80 32.15 25.02
CA TYR A 169 4.11 32.44 26.30
C TYR A 169 3.26 31.23 26.77
N MET A 170 3.10 31.14 28.10
CA MET A 170 2.84 29.96 28.95
C MET A 170 1.47 29.26 28.88
N ASP A 171 1.55 27.95 29.21
CA ASP A 171 0.70 27.10 30.06
C ASP A 171 -0.75 26.67 29.73
N ASN A 172 -0.87 25.33 29.72
CA ASN A 172 -1.91 24.44 30.26
C ASN A 172 -3.24 24.24 29.51
N ALA A 173 -3.31 23.13 28.78
CA ALA A 173 -4.28 22.05 29.02
C ALA A 173 -3.85 20.76 28.29
N GLU A 174 -3.80 19.64 29.02
CA GLU A 174 -3.58 18.29 28.50
C GLU A 174 -4.59 17.97 27.38
N SER A 175 -4.09 17.76 26.17
CA SER A 175 -4.75 16.89 25.18
C SER A 175 -3.66 16.13 24.44
N SER A 176 -3.78 14.80 24.42
CA SER A 176 -2.90 13.84 23.76
C SER A 176 -2.99 13.89 22.22
N ILE A 177 -3.14 15.10 21.67
CA ILE A 177 -3.22 15.42 20.24
C ILE A 177 -1.94 16.17 19.80
N GLY A 178 -1.03 16.48 20.74
CA GLY A 178 0.17 17.30 20.53
C GLY A 178 1.31 16.65 19.73
N GLU A 179 1.29 15.35 19.45
CA GLU A 179 2.36 14.67 18.69
C GLU A 179 2.10 14.58 17.16
N LEU A 180 0.90 14.94 16.69
CA LEU A 180 0.53 14.81 15.27
C LEU A 180 0.93 16.01 14.39
N ASN A 181 1.84 16.87 14.86
CA ASN A 181 2.13 18.18 14.23
C ASN A 181 3.51 18.30 13.55
N THR A 182 4.16 17.21 13.14
CA THR A 182 5.50 17.30 12.50
C THR A 182 5.73 16.45 11.24
N PHE A 183 4.69 15.97 10.54
CA PHE A 183 4.87 15.10 9.36
C PHE A 183 5.23 15.83 8.04
N GLN A 184 5.43 17.16 8.06
CA GLN A 184 5.67 17.93 6.84
C GLN A 184 7.11 17.89 6.31
N SER A 185 8.08 17.28 7.02
CA SER A 185 9.49 17.28 6.58
C SER A 185 10.28 15.98 6.78
N SER A 186 9.72 14.94 7.40
CA SER A 186 10.45 13.68 7.59
C SER A 186 10.22 12.73 6.42
N GLU A 187 11.29 12.14 5.87
CA GLU A 187 11.19 11.04 4.89
C GLU A 187 10.64 9.75 5.50
N PHE A 188 10.38 9.77 6.80
CA PHE A 188 9.95 8.68 7.65
C PHE A 188 8.69 9.06 8.44
N ILE A 189 7.72 8.16 8.49
CA ILE A 189 6.46 8.29 9.22
C ILE A 189 6.29 7.05 10.08
N ASP A 190 6.12 7.23 11.39
CA ASP A 190 5.77 6.14 12.30
C ASP A 190 4.30 6.26 12.68
N LEU A 191 3.52 5.22 12.37
CA LEU A 191 2.11 5.10 12.74
C LEU A 191 1.87 3.86 13.61
N SER A 192 2.88 3.32 14.27
CA SER A 192 2.74 2.13 15.13
C SER A 192 1.71 2.34 16.26
N SER A 193 1.56 3.57 16.74
CA SER A 193 0.53 3.94 17.72
C SER A 193 -0.90 3.80 17.20
N CYS A 194 -1.14 3.76 15.89
CA CYS A 194 -2.49 3.57 15.35
C CYS A 194 -3.08 2.19 15.63
N MET A 195 -2.22 1.22 15.96
CA MET A 195 -2.60 -0.17 16.26
C MET A 195 -2.66 -0.46 17.77
N GLN A 196 -2.26 0.49 18.62
CA GLN A 196 -2.38 0.37 20.07
C GLN A 196 -3.85 0.27 20.48
N ASP A 197 -4.15 -0.70 21.35
CA ASP A 197 -5.48 -0.92 21.93
C ASP A 197 -6.62 -1.16 20.92
N THR A 198 -6.29 -1.60 19.70
CA THR A 198 -7.27 -2.01 18.69
C THR A 198 -7.40 -3.53 18.59
N LEU A 199 -8.57 -3.99 18.16
CA LEU A 199 -8.87 -5.37 17.75
C LEU A 199 -8.43 -5.64 16.31
N VAL A 200 -8.11 -4.60 15.54
CA VAL A 200 -7.65 -4.72 14.16
C VAL A 200 -6.28 -5.42 14.17
N THR A 201 -6.15 -6.44 13.34
CA THR A 201 -4.90 -7.18 13.18
C THR A 201 -4.10 -6.61 12.01
N VAL A 202 -2.77 -6.76 12.04
CA VAL A 202 -1.90 -6.33 10.94
C VAL A 202 -2.33 -6.90 9.59
N PRO A 203 -2.72 -8.18 9.46
CA PRO A 203 -3.25 -8.71 8.19
C PRO A 203 -4.52 -7.99 7.70
N THR A 204 -5.43 -7.62 8.62
CA THR A 204 -6.61 -6.82 8.29
C THR A 204 -6.20 -5.45 7.75
N LEU A 205 -5.30 -4.75 8.45
CA LEU A 205 -4.79 -3.45 8.05
C LEU A 205 -4.10 -3.55 6.68
N ASN A 206 -3.25 -4.55 6.48
CA ASN A 206 -2.51 -4.78 5.24
C ASN A 206 -3.44 -5.00 4.05
N GLY A 207 -4.52 -5.77 4.21
CA GLY A 207 -5.51 -5.95 3.16
C GLY A 207 -6.06 -4.62 2.64
N TRP A 208 -6.46 -3.75 3.57
CA TRP A 208 -6.97 -2.42 3.22
C TRP A 208 -5.87 -1.47 2.68
N LEU A 209 -4.75 -1.38 3.38
CA LEU A 209 -3.68 -0.42 3.12
C LEU A 209 -2.98 -0.69 1.78
N LEU A 210 -2.77 -1.98 1.45
CA LEU A 210 -2.15 -2.39 0.19
C LEU A 210 -3.11 -2.28 -1.01
N GLY A 211 -4.38 -1.97 -0.75
CA GLY A 211 -5.41 -1.72 -1.75
C GLY A 211 -6.02 -3.00 -2.32
N TYR A 212 -6.11 -4.07 -1.53
CA TYR A 212 -6.78 -5.29 -1.95
C TYR A 212 -8.29 -5.14 -1.90
N PRO A 213 -9.03 -5.74 -2.84
CA PRO A 213 -10.49 -5.70 -2.83
C PRO A 213 -11.08 -6.61 -1.74
N VAL A 214 -10.31 -7.60 -1.26
CA VAL A 214 -10.71 -8.53 -0.21
C VAL A 214 -9.85 -8.31 1.02
N VAL A 215 -10.50 -8.11 2.16
CA VAL A 215 -9.88 -7.87 3.46
C VAL A 215 -10.32 -8.94 4.44
N TYR A 216 -9.35 -9.70 4.95
CA TYR A 216 -9.61 -10.68 5.99
C TYR A 216 -9.84 -10.00 7.33
N LEU A 217 -10.84 -10.49 8.06
CA LEU A 217 -11.22 -10.02 9.39
C LEU A 217 -11.10 -11.17 10.39
N PHE A 218 -10.41 -10.88 11.48
CA PHE A 218 -10.36 -11.71 12.68
C PHE A 218 -9.74 -10.84 13.79
N SER A 219 -10.16 -11.08 15.02
CA SER A 219 -9.61 -10.44 16.21
C SER A 219 -8.31 -11.10 16.66
N LYS A 220 -7.59 -10.42 17.55
CA LYS A 220 -6.33 -10.92 18.14
C LYS A 220 -6.51 -12.24 18.91
N GLU A 221 -7.72 -12.53 19.40
CA GLU A 221 -8.03 -13.77 20.12
C GLU A 221 -8.18 -14.98 19.17
N HIS A 222 -8.55 -14.73 17.91
CA HIS A 222 -8.84 -15.75 16.91
C HIS A 222 -7.74 -15.90 15.85
N ILE A 223 -6.50 -15.48 16.15
CA ILE A 223 -5.35 -15.62 15.22
C ILE A 223 -5.13 -17.10 14.84
N ALA A 224 -5.17 -18.01 15.82
CA ALA A 224 -4.97 -19.44 15.57
C ALA A 224 -6.06 -20.03 14.67
N ASP A 225 -7.32 -19.63 14.89
CA ASP A 225 -8.45 -20.06 14.09
C ASP A 225 -8.33 -19.52 12.66
N ALA A 226 -7.98 -18.24 12.48
CA ALA A 226 -7.77 -17.64 11.18
C ALA A 226 -6.64 -18.32 10.38
N ILE A 227 -5.52 -18.65 11.04
CA ILE A 227 -4.42 -19.40 10.43
C ILE A 227 -4.90 -20.79 10.00
N TYR A 228 -5.61 -21.51 10.86
CA TYR A 228 -6.15 -22.83 10.56
C TYR A 228 -7.12 -22.78 9.37
N ASN A 229 -8.04 -21.82 9.39
CA ASN A 229 -9.07 -21.64 8.37
C ASN A 229 -8.50 -21.26 7.02
N LEU A 230 -7.42 -20.47 6.96
CA LEU A 230 -6.74 -20.23 5.69
C LEU A 230 -5.85 -21.40 5.24
N SER A 231 -5.15 -22.05 6.17
CA SER A 231 -4.17 -23.09 5.84
C SER A 231 -4.79 -24.38 5.33
N THR A 232 -6.04 -24.67 5.73
CA THR A 232 -6.75 -25.90 5.37
C THR A 232 -7.62 -25.77 4.12
N LYS A 233 -7.82 -24.56 3.61
CA LYS A 233 -8.69 -24.29 2.46
C LYS A 233 -7.88 -24.09 1.19
N SER A 234 -8.50 -24.41 0.05
CA SER A 234 -7.95 -24.02 -1.26
C SER A 234 -8.25 -22.55 -1.50
N LEU A 235 -7.29 -21.83 -2.08
CA LEU A 235 -7.37 -20.38 -2.28
C LEU A 235 -7.20 -20.03 -3.77
N HIS A 236 -8.04 -19.14 -4.27
CA HIS A 236 -7.83 -18.48 -5.56
C HIS A 236 -6.83 -17.36 -5.36
N LEU A 237 -5.68 -17.44 -6.03
CA LEU A 237 -4.65 -16.42 -6.04
C LEU A 237 -4.85 -15.53 -7.26
N PHE A 238 -5.30 -14.31 -7.00
CA PHE A 238 -5.44 -13.25 -7.98
C PHE A 238 -4.12 -12.51 -8.11
N LYS A 239 -3.59 -12.40 -9.32
CA LYS A 239 -2.37 -11.67 -9.65
C LYS A 239 -2.68 -10.57 -10.64
N ILE A 240 -2.39 -9.34 -10.25
CA ILE A 240 -2.41 -8.22 -11.18
C ILE A 240 -1.03 -8.09 -11.77
N GLN A 241 -0.97 -8.20 -13.08
CA GLN A 241 0.26 -8.22 -13.84
C GLN A 241 0.33 -7.05 -14.81
N VAL A 242 1.53 -6.50 -14.94
CA VAL A 242 1.82 -5.33 -15.78
C VAL A 242 3.02 -5.58 -16.68
N CYS A 243 3.06 -4.88 -17.81
CA CYS A 243 4.25 -4.85 -18.67
C CYS A 243 4.73 -3.40 -18.78
N ARG A 244 6.04 -3.15 -18.62
CA ARG A 244 6.61 -1.81 -18.80
C ARG A 244 6.73 -1.43 -20.28
N ASN A 245 6.60 -0.14 -20.58
CA ASN A 245 7.09 0.40 -21.84
C ASN A 245 8.62 0.57 -21.77
N GLY A 246 9.33 0.28 -22.88
CA GLY A 246 10.79 0.47 -22.97
C GLY A 246 11.69 -0.73 -22.59
N ALA A 247 11.14 -1.90 -22.21
CA ALA A 247 11.97 -3.10 -22.01
C ALA A 247 12.64 -3.53 -23.33
N SER A 248 13.94 -3.24 -23.50
CA SER A 248 14.67 -3.55 -24.73
C SER A 248 14.80 -5.06 -24.96
N ASN A 249 14.43 -5.49 -26.17
CA ASN A 249 14.77 -6.73 -26.91
C ASN A 249 14.81 -8.12 -26.23
N LYS A 250 14.58 -8.26 -24.92
CA LYS A 250 14.52 -9.55 -24.20
C LYS A 250 13.14 -9.80 -23.61
N GLY A 251 12.13 -9.77 -24.47
CA GLY A 251 10.75 -10.11 -24.14
C GLY A 251 10.10 -9.12 -23.18
N SER A 252 8.91 -8.64 -23.50
CA SER A 252 8.08 -7.95 -22.51
C SER A 252 7.68 -8.96 -21.44
N ARG A 253 8.52 -9.12 -20.40
CA ARG A 253 8.23 -9.99 -19.27
C ARG A 253 7.11 -9.34 -18.48
N GLN A 254 6.07 -10.11 -18.27
CA GLN A 254 4.95 -9.74 -17.43
C GLN A 254 5.44 -9.74 -15.96
N GLU A 255 5.25 -8.61 -15.29
CA GLU A 255 5.70 -8.34 -13.93
C GLU A 255 4.49 -8.32 -12.99
N GLU A 256 4.63 -8.89 -11.80
CA GLU A 256 3.55 -8.88 -10.81
C GLU A 256 3.48 -7.52 -10.11
N LEU A 257 2.38 -6.81 -10.25
CA LEU A 257 2.13 -5.53 -9.55
C LEU A 257 1.68 -5.78 -8.11
N MET A 258 0.71 -6.68 -7.94
CA MET A 258 0.17 -7.10 -6.65
C MET A 258 -0.47 -8.47 -6.76
N SER A 259 -0.63 -9.14 -5.63
CA SER A 259 -1.43 -10.36 -5.54
C SER A 259 -2.17 -10.44 -4.21
N PHE A 260 -3.32 -11.10 -4.24
CA PHE A 260 -4.14 -11.38 -3.07
C PHE A 260 -4.85 -12.71 -3.24
N SER A 261 -5.22 -13.34 -2.13
CA SER A 261 -5.91 -14.62 -2.12
C SER A 261 -7.37 -14.46 -1.70
N VAL A 262 -8.21 -15.40 -2.12
CA VAL A 262 -9.59 -15.55 -1.66
C VAL A 262 -9.91 -17.03 -1.49
N PRO A 263 -10.58 -17.48 -0.41
CA PRO A 263 -11.01 -18.87 -0.28
C PRO A 263 -11.89 -19.33 -1.45
N TYR A 264 -11.69 -20.57 -1.91
CA TYR A 264 -12.47 -21.16 -3.02
C TYR A 264 -13.98 -21.11 -2.76
N ASP A 265 -14.39 -21.37 -1.52
CA ASP A 265 -15.80 -21.38 -1.13
C ASP A 265 -16.45 -19.99 -1.25
N LEU A 266 -15.64 -18.93 -1.36
CA LEU A 266 -16.05 -17.54 -1.46
C LEU A 266 -15.73 -16.91 -2.81
N SER A 267 -15.13 -17.65 -3.73
CA SER A 267 -14.75 -17.11 -5.04
C SER A 267 -14.97 -18.07 -6.20
N MET A 268 -15.51 -17.54 -7.29
CA MET A 268 -15.71 -18.22 -8.57
C MET A 268 -14.50 -18.08 -9.51
N GLY A 269 -13.32 -17.77 -8.96
CA GLY A 269 -12.07 -17.67 -9.72
C GLY A 269 -12.03 -16.49 -10.68
N GLY A 270 -12.62 -15.35 -10.31
CA GLY A 270 -12.70 -14.13 -11.13
C GLY A 270 -13.82 -14.12 -12.16
N SER A 271 -14.53 -15.24 -12.36
CA SER A 271 -15.62 -15.33 -13.34
C SER A 271 -16.97 -14.96 -12.71
N ASN A 272 -17.64 -13.95 -13.25
CA ASN A 272 -18.95 -13.46 -12.76
C ASN A 272 -18.92 -12.95 -11.31
N GLU A 273 -17.83 -12.29 -10.91
CA GLU A 273 -17.68 -11.70 -9.58
C GLU A 273 -17.72 -10.17 -9.68
N PRO A 274 -18.83 -9.52 -9.25
CA PRO A 274 -18.97 -8.06 -9.38
C PRO A 274 -17.84 -7.27 -8.72
N TRP A 275 -17.37 -7.74 -7.55
CA TRP A 275 -16.25 -7.11 -6.83
C TRP A 275 -14.93 -7.21 -7.61
N ALA A 276 -14.70 -8.32 -8.32
CA ALA A 276 -13.47 -8.53 -9.09
C ALA A 276 -13.49 -7.70 -10.37
N GLU A 277 -14.65 -7.61 -11.03
CA GLU A 277 -14.88 -6.75 -12.20
C GLU A 277 -14.73 -5.27 -11.85
N ALA A 278 -15.35 -4.81 -10.76
CA ALA A 278 -15.22 -3.44 -10.26
C ALA A 278 -13.78 -3.10 -9.89
N PHE A 279 -13.08 -4.02 -9.21
CA PHE A 279 -11.67 -3.87 -8.89
C PHE A 279 -10.78 -3.76 -10.13
N LEU A 280 -10.98 -4.64 -11.12
CA LEU A 280 -10.23 -4.57 -12.37
C LEU A 280 -10.53 -3.29 -13.15
N ALA A 281 -11.79 -2.85 -13.20
CA ALA A 281 -12.18 -1.59 -13.83
C ALA A 281 -11.51 -0.38 -13.17
N HIS A 282 -11.43 -0.37 -11.83
CA HIS A 282 -10.71 0.66 -11.08
C HIS A 282 -9.20 0.66 -11.40
N MET A 283 -8.58 -0.52 -11.45
CA MET A 283 -7.18 -0.66 -11.81
C MET A 283 -6.91 -0.26 -13.27
N GLN A 284 -7.82 -0.58 -14.19
CA GLN A 284 -7.78 -0.11 -15.57
C GLN A 284 -7.88 1.42 -15.63
N ALA A 285 -8.78 2.04 -14.86
CA ALA A 285 -8.90 3.49 -14.82
C ALA A 285 -7.62 4.19 -14.30
N LYS A 286 -6.88 3.56 -13.37
CA LYS A 286 -5.54 4.02 -12.97
C LYS A 286 -4.52 3.82 -14.09
N TRP A 287 -4.50 2.64 -14.70
CA TRP A 287 -3.59 2.31 -15.80
C TRP A 287 -3.77 3.25 -17.01
N GLU A 288 -5.00 3.60 -17.37
CA GLU A 288 -5.34 4.55 -18.44
C GLU A 288 -4.61 5.89 -18.27
N ARG A 289 -4.42 6.34 -17.03
CA ARG A 289 -3.72 7.60 -16.70
C ARG A 289 -2.20 7.50 -16.85
N CYS A 290 -1.65 6.28 -16.82
CA CYS A 290 -0.20 6.01 -16.87
C CYS A 290 0.19 5.00 -17.96
N LYS A 291 -0.59 4.92 -19.05
CA LYS A 291 -0.33 4.10 -20.25
C LYS A 291 1.05 4.30 -20.87
N GLN A 292 1.65 5.46 -20.64
CA GLN A 292 3.01 5.76 -21.13
C GLN A 292 4.07 4.97 -20.35
N ALA A 293 3.84 4.69 -19.07
CA ALA A 293 4.74 3.86 -18.27
C ALA A 293 4.46 2.35 -18.42
N TRP A 294 3.18 1.98 -18.52
CA TRP A 294 2.74 0.57 -18.53
C TRP A 294 2.01 0.22 -19.83
N ARG A 295 2.53 -0.77 -20.57
CA ARG A 295 1.99 -1.26 -21.84
C ARG A 295 0.66 -2.00 -21.69
N SER A 296 0.54 -2.81 -20.66
CA SER A 296 -0.61 -3.68 -20.44
C SER A 296 -0.85 -3.93 -18.97
N LEU A 297 -2.10 -4.22 -18.63
CA LEU A 297 -2.57 -4.62 -17.31
C LEU A 297 -3.47 -5.85 -17.50
N GLN A 298 -3.20 -6.92 -16.77
CA GLN A 298 -3.99 -8.15 -16.80
C GLN A 298 -4.19 -8.70 -15.39
N MET A 299 -5.36 -9.28 -15.14
CA MET A 299 -5.61 -10.07 -13.94
C MET A 299 -5.54 -11.56 -14.32
N GLU A 300 -4.67 -12.30 -13.65
CA GLU A 300 -4.59 -13.76 -13.74
C GLU A 300 -5.11 -14.37 -12.45
N VAL A 301 -5.87 -15.45 -12.55
CA VAL A 301 -6.36 -16.21 -11.39
C VAL A 301 -5.79 -17.62 -11.47
N SER A 302 -5.21 -18.07 -10.37
CA SER A 302 -4.62 -19.40 -10.25
C SER A 302 -5.09 -20.07 -8.97
N GLY A 303 -5.16 -21.39 -8.99
CA GLY A 303 -5.52 -22.19 -7.82
C GLY A 303 -4.31 -22.49 -6.94
N CYS A 304 -4.46 -22.28 -5.62
CA CYS A 304 -3.51 -22.71 -4.61
C CYS A 304 -4.15 -23.77 -3.72
N TYR A 305 -3.50 -24.93 -3.63
CA TYR A 305 -3.90 -25.98 -2.69
C TYR A 305 -3.59 -25.57 -1.25
N PRO A 306 -4.25 -26.21 -0.26
CA PRO A 306 -4.01 -25.95 1.16
C PRO A 306 -2.52 -26.02 1.49
N GLN A 307 -2.02 -24.98 2.16
CA GLN A 307 -0.63 -24.86 2.58
C GLN A 307 -0.57 -24.10 3.90
N ALA A 308 0.48 -24.33 4.69
CA ALA A 308 0.68 -23.61 5.93
C ALA A 308 0.82 -22.10 5.65
N ILE A 309 -0.06 -21.30 6.26
CA ILE A 309 -0.02 -19.83 6.19
C ILE A 309 0.46 -19.30 7.53
N VAL A 310 1.32 -18.29 7.47
CA VAL A 310 1.76 -17.52 8.63
C VAL A 310 1.19 -16.12 8.45
N LEU A 311 0.46 -15.66 9.47
CA LEU A 311 -0.17 -14.33 9.53
C LEU A 311 0.61 -13.41 10.47
#